data_AF-A0AAW6NCP5-F1
#
_entry.id   AF-A0AAW6NCP5-F1
#
_cell.length_a   1.000
_cell.length_b   1.000
_cell.length_c   1.000
_cell.angle_alpha   90.00
_cell.angle_beta   90.00
_cell.angle_gamma   90.00
#
_symmetry.space_group_name_H-M   'P 1'
#
loop_
_entity.id
_entity.type
_entity.pdbx_description
1 polymer ?
#
loop_
_entity_poly.entity_id
_entity_poly.type
_entity_poly.pdbx_seq_one_letter_code
_entity_poly.pdbx_strand_id
1 'polypeptide(L)'
;MNIVEHIWSNTLELREPANLPPLSSILASLLAAPMVCFASKGAGLGKRPIVSYAGDEVLPGASLADVLFEEFGIEICDRTIVLIEPVEMGDTEGLSSQSLGQALGQVLVDLSQLNQAERAAVDTGESVGFVHRASQSRLRPELANLVQ
;
A
#
# COMPACT_ATOMS: atom_id res chain seq x y z
N MET A 1 13.81 -8.64 2.10
CA MET A 1 13.04 -8.08 3.21
C MET A 1 11.64 -7.85 2.69
N ASN A 2 10.63 -8.35 3.39
CA ASN A 2 9.21 -8.26 3.05
C ASN A 2 8.64 -6.92 3.54
N ILE A 3 7.66 -6.34 2.84
CA ILE A 3 7.01 -5.06 3.19
C ILE A 3 6.50 -5.03 4.64
N VAL A 4 6.03 -6.16 5.16
CA VAL A 4 5.53 -6.30 6.54
C VAL A 4 6.65 -6.10 7.58
N GLU A 5 7.86 -6.59 7.30
CA GLU A 5 9.00 -6.43 8.21
C GLU A 5 9.36 -4.96 8.38
N HIS A 6 9.21 -4.15 7.33
CA HIS A 6 9.46 -2.72 7.38
C HIS A 6 8.42 -1.97 8.22
N ILE A 7 7.14 -2.33 8.05
CA ILE A 7 6.02 -1.76 8.79
C ILE A 7 6.25 -1.96 10.30
N TRP A 8 6.46 -3.20 10.73
CA TRP A 8 6.61 -3.52 12.15
C TRP A 8 7.94 -3.11 12.78
N SER A 9 8.96 -2.85 11.97
CA SER A 9 10.23 -2.31 12.49
C SER A 9 10.13 -0.84 12.91
N ASN A 10 8.95 -0.20 12.77
CA ASN A 10 8.72 1.23 12.97
C ASN A 10 9.71 2.10 12.15
N THR A 11 10.11 1.57 11.00
CA THR A 11 11.07 2.21 10.10
C THR A 11 10.38 2.95 8.98
N LEU A 12 9.06 3.08 8.95
CA LEU A 12 8.36 3.77 7.88
C LEU A 12 7.80 5.12 8.35
N GLU A 13 7.95 6.14 7.51
CA GLU A 13 7.26 7.43 7.63
C GLU A 13 6.32 7.60 6.47
N LEU A 14 5.04 7.82 6.76
CA LEU A 14 4.11 8.29 5.75
C LEU A 14 4.58 9.63 5.19
N ARG A 15 4.63 9.75 3.87
CA ARG A 15 4.92 11.01 3.19
C ARG A 15 3.63 11.71 2.83
N GLU A 16 3.54 12.98 3.20
CA GLU A 16 2.44 13.83 2.79
C GLU A 16 2.53 14.16 1.29
N PRO A 17 1.40 14.32 0.58
CA PRO A 17 1.39 14.66 -0.84
C PRO A 17 2.17 15.93 -1.19
N ALA A 18 2.27 16.88 -0.26
CA ALA A 18 3.00 18.14 -0.45
C ALA A 18 4.54 17.96 -0.43
N ASN A 19 5.04 16.81 0.01
CA ASN A 19 6.46 16.54 0.21
C ASN A 19 6.86 15.16 -0.34
N LEU A 20 6.42 14.86 -1.57
CA LEU A 20 6.76 13.62 -2.25
C LEU A 20 8.17 13.69 -2.86
N PRO A 21 8.98 12.64 -2.71
CA PRO A 21 10.24 12.51 -3.45
C PRO A 21 10.05 12.50 -4.98
N PRO A 22 11.13 12.70 -5.76
CA PRO A 22 11.04 12.78 -7.21
C PRO A 22 10.43 11.54 -7.88
N LEU A 23 10.76 10.33 -7.42
CA LEU A 23 10.22 9.09 -7.98
C LEU A 23 8.71 8.98 -7.72
N SER A 24 8.27 9.13 -6.46
CA SER A 24 6.86 9.24 -6.10
C SER A 24 6.10 10.28 -6.92
N SER A 25 6.68 11.47 -7.12
CA SER A 25 6.05 12.55 -7.90
C SER A 25 5.86 12.20 -9.37
N ILE A 26 6.86 11.54 -9.98
CA ILE A 26 6.77 11.07 -11.37
C ILE A 26 5.71 9.98 -11.48
N LEU A 27 5.73 8.99 -10.59
CA LEU A 27 4.77 7.89 -10.60
C LEU A 27 3.33 8.38 -10.41
N ALA A 28 3.10 9.30 -9.47
CA ALA A 28 1.80 9.91 -9.24
C ALA A 28 1.28 10.69 -10.47
N SER A 29 2.18 11.17 -11.33
CA SER A 29 1.82 11.84 -12.59
C SER A 29 1.57 10.84 -13.74
N LEU A 30 2.20 9.67 -13.71
CA LEU A 30 2.13 8.65 -14.76
C LEU A 30 0.99 7.65 -14.55
N LEU A 31 0.67 7.34 -13.29
CA LEU A 31 -0.25 6.28 -12.92
C LEU A 31 -1.63 6.86 -12.60
N ALA A 32 -2.67 6.21 -13.12
CA ALA A 32 -4.06 6.59 -12.84
C ALA A 32 -4.59 6.05 -11.50
N ALA A 33 -3.82 5.17 -10.84
CA ALA A 33 -4.18 4.56 -9.57
C ALA A 33 -3.81 5.48 -8.40
N PRO A 34 -4.61 5.51 -7.31
CA PRO A 34 -4.24 6.22 -6.10
C PRO A 34 -2.94 5.65 -5.52
N MET A 35 -2.09 6.53 -4.96
CA MET A 35 -0.79 6.15 -4.40
C MET A 35 -0.65 6.64 -2.96
N VAL A 36 -0.09 5.79 -2.11
CA VAL A 36 0.42 6.16 -0.80
C VAL A 36 1.92 5.89 -0.77
N CYS A 37 2.69 6.86 -0.28
CA CYS A 37 4.14 6.81 -0.28
C CYS A 37 4.67 6.81 1.14
N PHE A 38 5.58 5.88 1.44
CA PHE A 38 6.33 5.83 2.68
C PHE A 38 7.82 6.03 2.42
N ALA A 39 8.54 6.61 3.37
CA ALA A 39 9.99 6.59 3.39
C ALA A 39 10.51 5.66 4.48
N SER A 40 11.55 4.89 4.18
CA SER A 40 12.20 4.07 5.20
C SER A 40 13.31 4.82 5.95
N LYS A 41 13.15 4.90 7.28
CA LYS A 41 14.14 5.29 8.28
C LYS A 41 15.23 4.22 8.38
N GLY A 42 16.19 4.25 7.45
CA GLY A 42 17.46 3.55 7.61
C GLY A 42 17.87 2.71 6.40
N ALA A 43 19.16 2.39 6.37
CA ALA A 43 19.83 1.65 5.29
C ALA A 43 19.40 0.16 5.16
N GLY A 44 18.30 -0.23 5.80
CA GLY A 44 17.78 -1.59 5.82
C GLY A 44 16.95 -1.94 4.58
N LEU A 45 16.24 -0.96 4.00
CA LEU A 45 15.90 -1.08 2.58
C LEU A 45 17.22 -1.01 1.82
N GLY A 46 17.48 -1.97 0.95
CA GLY A 46 18.49 -1.74 -0.09
C GLY A 46 18.18 -0.43 -0.83
N LYS A 47 19.09 0.03 -1.69
CA LYS A 47 18.91 1.30 -2.44
C LYS A 47 17.77 1.27 -3.48
N ARG A 48 16.74 0.46 -3.29
CA ARG A 48 15.65 0.22 -4.23
C ARG A 48 14.30 0.47 -3.57
N PRO A 49 13.38 1.13 -4.28
CA PRO A 49 12.00 1.25 -3.86
C PRO A 49 11.31 -0.12 -3.86
N ILE A 50 10.28 -0.26 -3.04
CA ILE A 50 9.37 -1.42 -3.01
C ILE A 50 7.98 -0.94 -3.39
N VAL A 51 7.27 -1.74 -4.18
CA VAL A 51 5.89 -1.44 -4.60
C VAL A 51 4.99 -2.66 -4.41
N SER A 52 3.77 -2.43 -3.96
CA SER A 52 2.69 -3.43 -3.84
C SER A 52 1.33 -2.76 -4.05
N TYR A 53 0.30 -3.54 -4.33
CA TYR A 53 -1.07 -3.08 -4.16
C TYR A 53 -1.53 -3.29 -2.71
N ALA A 54 -2.39 -2.39 -2.23
CA ALA A 54 -2.95 -2.49 -0.89
C ALA A 54 -3.78 -3.77 -0.70
N GLY A 55 -4.38 -4.31 -1.76
CA GLY A 55 -5.11 -5.57 -1.73
C GLY A 55 -4.24 -6.82 -1.68
N ASP A 56 -2.92 -6.72 -1.87
CA ASP A 56 -2.04 -7.88 -1.86
C ASP A 56 -2.04 -8.54 -0.48
N GLU A 57 -2.20 -9.87 -0.46
CA GLU A 57 -2.10 -10.65 0.78
C GLU A 57 -0.63 -10.68 1.24
N VAL A 58 -0.38 -10.09 2.41
CA VAL A 58 0.98 -9.99 2.98
C VAL A 58 1.15 -10.84 4.24
N LEU A 59 0.04 -11.25 4.84
CA LEU A 59 -0.06 -12.20 5.95
C LEU A 59 -1.25 -13.13 5.68
N PRO A 60 -1.25 -14.37 6.21
CA PRO A 60 -2.37 -15.29 6.01
C PRO A 60 -3.71 -14.67 6.42
N GLY A 61 -4.57 -14.42 5.43
CA GLY A 61 -5.89 -13.83 5.59
C GLY A 61 -5.92 -12.32 5.86
N ALA A 62 -4.81 -11.60 5.68
CA ALA A 62 -4.75 -10.15 5.83
C ALA A 62 -4.01 -9.47 4.68
N SER A 63 -4.69 -8.48 4.09
CA SER A 63 -4.15 -7.64 3.03
C SER A 63 -3.17 -6.59 3.58
N LEU A 64 -2.39 -5.99 2.70
CA LEU A 64 -1.56 -4.84 3.05
C LEU A 64 -2.40 -3.67 3.56
N ALA A 65 -3.62 -3.48 3.04
CA ALA A 65 -4.56 -2.46 3.52
C ALA A 65 -4.93 -2.71 4.99
N ASP A 66 -5.22 -3.95 5.37
CA ASP A 66 -5.53 -4.32 6.76
C ASP A 66 -4.35 -4.00 7.69
N VAL A 67 -3.13 -4.36 7.27
CA VAL A 67 -1.92 -4.08 8.05
C VAL A 67 -1.68 -2.57 8.19
N LEU A 68 -1.88 -1.79 7.13
CA LEU A 68 -1.69 -0.34 7.17
C LEU A 68 -2.76 0.38 8.00
N PHE A 69 -3.98 -0.15 8.02
CA PHE A 69 -5.04 0.35 8.90
C PHE A 69 -4.69 0.13 10.37
N GLU A 70 -4.27 -1.08 10.75
CA GLU A 70 -3.93 -1.40 12.14
C GLU A 70 -2.69 -0.62 12.63
N GLU A 71 -1.65 -0.50 11.80
CA GLU A 71 -0.36 0.07 12.22
C GLU A 71 -0.29 1.59 12.08
N PHE A 72 -0.98 2.18 11.09
CA PHE A 72 -0.92 3.62 10.80
C PHE A 72 -2.27 4.32 10.87
N GLY A 73 -3.38 3.60 11.05
CA GLY A 73 -4.73 4.19 11.00
C GLY A 73 -5.13 4.68 9.61
N ILE A 74 -4.48 4.16 8.56
CA ILE A 74 -4.68 4.61 7.17
C ILE A 74 -5.70 3.69 6.49
N GLU A 75 -6.84 4.26 6.09
CA GLU A 75 -7.86 3.56 5.31
C GLU A 75 -7.64 3.82 3.81
N ILE A 76 -7.37 2.77 3.05
CA ILE A 76 -7.12 2.81 1.60
C ILE A 76 -7.83 1.66 0.89
N CYS A 77 -8.16 1.85 -0.38
CA CYS A 77 -8.76 0.79 -1.19
C CYS A 77 -7.72 -0.16 -1.76
N ASP A 78 -8.11 -1.40 -2.06
CA ASP A 78 -7.24 -2.49 -2.55
C ASP A 78 -6.40 -2.10 -3.78
N ARG A 79 -6.92 -1.22 -4.63
CA ARG A 79 -6.26 -0.73 -5.85
C ARG A 79 -5.23 0.38 -5.60
N THR A 80 -5.07 0.81 -4.35
CA THR A 80 -4.07 1.80 -3.98
C THR A 80 -2.69 1.19 -4.09
N ILE A 81 -1.80 1.87 -4.81
CA ILE A 81 -0.40 1.50 -4.87
C ILE A 81 0.29 1.99 -3.61
N VAL A 82 0.92 1.07 -2.90
CA VAL A 82 1.78 1.37 -1.76
C VAL A 82 3.22 1.37 -2.26
N LEU A 83 3.84 2.55 -2.22
CA LEU A 83 5.23 2.77 -2.58
C LEU A 83 6.05 3.02 -1.32
N ILE A 84 7.16 2.30 -1.16
CA ILE A 84 8.12 2.54 -0.09
C ILE A 84 9.46 2.92 -0.72
N GLU A 85 9.93 4.12 -0.40
CA GLU A 85 11.19 4.67 -0.89
C GLU A 85 12.27 4.64 0.20
N PRO A 86 13.53 4.34 -0.14
CA PRO A 86 14.66 4.60 0.74
C PRO A 86 14.77 6.10 1.02
N VAL A 87 15.12 6.49 2.25
CA VAL A 87 15.25 7.91 2.63
C VAL A 87 16.23 8.67 1.73
N GLU A 88 17.25 7.98 1.22
CA GLU A 88 18.28 8.54 0.33
C GLU A 88 17.72 8.94 -1.04
N MET A 89 16.58 8.40 -1.47
CA MET A 89 15.91 8.84 -2.71
C MET A 89 15.10 10.12 -2.53
N GLY A 90 14.82 10.51 -1.28
CA GLY A 90 14.21 11.81 -0.95
C GLY A 90 15.19 12.97 -1.00
N ASP A 91 16.50 12.70 -0.95
CA ASP A 91 17.54 13.72 -1.02
C ASP A 91 17.87 14.08 -2.48
N THR A 92 17.34 15.22 -2.92
CA THR A 92 17.51 15.71 -4.30
C THR A 92 18.93 16.14 -4.62
N GLU A 93 19.78 16.44 -3.63
CA GLU A 93 21.16 16.90 -3.89
C GLU A 93 22.07 15.75 -4.35
N GLY A 94 21.76 14.50 -3.97
CA GLY A 94 22.53 13.31 -4.32
C GLY A 94 21.93 12.44 -5.43
N LEU A 95 20.70 12.72 -5.88
CA LEU A 95 19.98 11.83 -6.79
C LEU A 95 20.30 12.11 -8.27
N SER A 96 21.04 11.21 -8.91
CA SER A 96 21.30 11.31 -10.35
C SER A 96 20.07 10.91 -11.18
N SER A 97 19.88 11.54 -12.35
CA SER A 97 18.81 11.17 -13.29
C SER A 97 18.89 9.71 -13.75
N GLN A 98 20.11 9.15 -13.82
CA GLN A 98 20.30 7.74 -14.15
C GLN A 98 19.76 6.83 -13.05
N SER A 99 20.06 7.14 -11.78
CA SER A 99 19.56 6.40 -10.63
C SER A 99 18.04 6.48 -10.52
N LEU A 100 17.47 7.67 -10.74
CA LEU A 100 16.03 7.88 -10.77
C LEU A 100 15.36 7.10 -11.92
N GLY A 101 15.91 7.17 -13.13
CA GLY A 101 15.39 6.42 -14.27
C GLY A 101 15.45 4.90 -14.07
N GLN A 102 16.49 4.39 -13.43
CA GLN A 102 16.60 2.97 -13.09
C GLN A 102 15.55 2.56 -12.04
N ALA A 103 15.34 3.38 -11.01
CA ALA A 103 14.32 3.12 -9.99
C ALA A 103 12.91 3.15 -10.60
N LEU A 104 12.62 4.14 -11.44
CA LEU A 104 11.36 4.24 -12.18
C LEU A 104 11.11 3.01 -13.05
N GLY A 105 12.09 2.62 -13.86
CA GLY A 105 11.98 1.44 -14.72
C GLY A 105 11.72 0.16 -13.93
N GLN A 106 12.41 -0.02 -12.80
CA GLN A 106 12.19 -1.17 -11.92
C GLN A 106 10.77 -1.20 -11.35
N VAL A 107 10.28 -0.08 -10.80
CA VAL A 107 8.93 0.00 -10.23
C VAL A 107 7.86 -0.32 -11.28
N LEU A 108 8.02 0.20 -12.51
CA LEU A 108 7.07 -0.09 -13.59
C LEU A 108 7.07 -1.57 -13.98
N VAL A 109 8.23 -2.22 -13.99
CA VAL A 109 8.34 -3.66 -14.22
C VAL A 109 7.66 -4.44 -13.09
N ASP A 110 7.90 -4.08 -11.83
CA ASP A 110 7.32 -4.76 -10.66
C ASP A 110 5.78 -4.62 -10.66
N LEU A 111 5.26 -3.41 -10.89
CA LEU A 111 3.83 -3.16 -11.05
C LEU A 111 3.19 -3.96 -12.19
N SER A 112 3.92 -4.16 -13.30
CA SER A 112 3.42 -4.96 -14.43
C SER A 112 3.27 -6.44 -14.09
N GLN A 113 4.08 -6.95 -13.15
CA GLN A 113 4.02 -8.34 -12.70
C GLN A 113 2.92 -8.55 -11.66
N LEU A 114 2.73 -7.60 -10.75
CA LEU A 114 1.63 -7.61 -9.78
C LEU A 114 0.26 -7.66 -10.46
N ASN A 115 0.05 -6.81 -11.48
CA ASN A 115 -1.18 -6.82 -12.28
C ASN A 115 -1.43 -8.15 -13.00
N GLN A 116 -0.38 -8.89 -13.37
CA GLN A 116 -0.54 -10.19 -14.03
C GLN A 116 -0.97 -11.28 -13.04
N ALA A 117 -0.47 -11.23 -11.80
CA ALA A 117 -0.89 -12.14 -10.73
C ALA A 117 -2.37 -11.94 -10.38
N GLU A 118 -2.83 -10.68 -10.25
CA GLU A 118 -4.23 -10.35 -10.01
C GLU A 118 -5.13 -10.87 -11.15
N ARG A 119 -4.73 -10.63 -12.41
CA ARG A 119 -5.49 -11.14 -13.57
C ARG A 119 -5.52 -12.66 -13.64
N ALA A 120 -4.41 -13.33 -13.31
CA ALA A 120 -4.37 -14.79 -13.28
C ALA A 120 -5.30 -15.37 -12.20
N ALA A 121 -5.35 -14.75 -11.02
CA ALA A 121 -6.27 -15.14 -9.93
C ALA A 121 -7.76 -14.96 -10.32
N VAL A 122 -8.07 -13.90 -11.06
CA VAL A 122 -9.42 -13.66 -11.60
C VAL A 122 -9.79 -14.71 -12.67
N ASP A 123 -8.85 -15.08 -13.54
CA ASP A 123 -9.08 -16.04 -14.63
C ASP A 123 -9.19 -17.50 -14.15
N THR A 124 -8.59 -17.82 -12.99
CA THR A 124 -8.74 -19.14 -12.35
C THR A 124 -10.06 -19.33 -11.59
N GLY A 125 -10.94 -18.33 -11.57
CA GLY A 125 -12.28 -18.46 -11.00
C GLY A 125 -12.32 -18.58 -9.47
N GLU A 126 -11.23 -18.24 -8.77
CA GLU A 126 -11.27 -18.01 -7.32
C GLU A 126 -11.93 -16.66 -7.09
N SER A 127 -13.26 -16.65 -7.11
CA SER A 127 -14.05 -15.56 -6.55
C SER A 127 -13.73 -15.53 -5.05
N VAL A 128 -12.75 -14.71 -4.67
CA VAL A 128 -12.57 -14.30 -3.28
C VAL A 128 -13.79 -13.45 -2.96
N GLY A 129 -14.83 -14.12 -2.49
CA GLY A 129 -15.98 -13.47 -1.87
C GLY A 129 -15.49 -12.77 -0.62
N PHE A 130 -14.98 -11.55 -0.77
CA PHE A 130 -14.78 -10.64 0.34
C PHE A 130 -16.17 -10.31 0.86
N VAL A 131 -16.60 -11.08 1.86
CA VAL A 131 -17.78 -10.77 2.65
C VAL A 131 -17.43 -9.51 3.42
N HIS A 132 -17.74 -8.38 2.79
CA HIS A 132 -17.85 -7.09 3.44
C HIS A 132 -18.86 -7.28 4.57
N ARG A 133 -18.36 -7.52 5.79
CA ARG A 133 -19.16 -7.46 7.02
C ARG A 133 -19.44 -5.99 7.27
N ALA A 134 -20.29 -5.43 6.41
CA ALA A 134 -21.00 -4.20 6.68
C ALA A 134 -21.58 -4.34 8.08
N SER A 135 -21.22 -3.40 8.93
CA SER A 135 -21.80 -3.17 10.24
C SER A 135 -23.31 -3.29 10.13
N GLN A 136 -23.86 -4.45 10.49
CA GLN A 136 -25.26 -4.58 10.84
C GLN A 136 -25.44 -3.77 12.12
N SER A 137 -25.71 -2.48 11.93
CA SER A 137 -26.53 -1.68 12.84
C SER A 137 -27.83 -2.47 13.02
N ARG A 138 -27.83 -3.37 14.01
CA ARG A 138 -29.04 -4.01 14.53
C ARG A 138 -29.90 -2.90 15.10
N LEU A 139 -30.83 -2.41 14.29
CA LEU A 139 -32.09 -1.89 14.78
C LEU A 139 -32.64 -2.96 15.75
N ARG A 140 -32.65 -2.63 17.05
CA ARG A 140 -33.42 -3.37 18.05
C ARG A 140 -34.86 -2.85 17.98
N PRO A 141 -35.83 -3.59 17.42
CA PRO A 141 -37.20 -3.45 17.90
C PRO A 141 -37.33 -4.29 19.20
N GLU A 142 -38.17 -3.79 20.10
CA GLU A 142 -38.66 -4.47 21.31
C GLU A 142 -37.74 -4.54 22.53
N LEU A 143 -37.83 -3.53 23.41
CA LEU A 143 -37.94 -3.69 24.86
C LEU A 143 -38.53 -2.40 25.48
N ALA A 144 -39.79 -2.09 25.17
CA ALA A 144 -40.55 -1.06 25.87
C ALA A 144 -42.05 -1.40 25.86
N ASN A 145 -42.38 -2.57 26.40
CA ASN A 145 -43.74 -2.90 26.85
C ASN A 145 -43.62 -3.90 28.00
N LEU A 146 -43.35 -3.38 29.20
CA LEU A 146 -43.75 -3.97 30.48
C LEU A 146 -43.28 -3.03 31.61
N VAL A 147 -44.13 -2.12 32.08
CA VAL A 147 -44.54 -2.01 33.48
C VAL A 147 -45.89 -1.28 33.47
N GLN A 148 -46.87 -1.88 34.14
CA GLN A 148 -48.18 -1.33 34.45
C GLN A 148 -48.07 -0.11 35.38
#